data_AF-D8DW24-F1
#
_entry.id   AF-D8DW24-F1
#
_cell.length_a   1.000
_cell.length_b   1.000
_cell.length_c   1.000
_cell.angle_alpha   90.00
_cell.angle_beta   90.00
_cell.angle_gamma   90.00
#
_symmetry.space_group_name_H-M   'P 1'
#
loop_
_entity.id
_entity.type
_entity.pdbx_description
1 polymer ?
#
loop_
_entity_poly.entity_id
_entity_poly.type
_entity_poly.pdbx_seq_one_letter_code
_entity_poly.pdbx_strand_id
1 'polypeptide(L)'
;MSTLNKKLTSFFKNGHWGIVNAEGRIIIPACYDAILGFDYNESAHLFLFSVKKGKLWGVIDQNSAVIIPFSYQKIGVFSKNMCSVCRDKKWNIINKKGELLLERWYKEIIWLNHNCYVLYNGTQYRLL
;
A
#
# COMPACT_ATOMS: atom_id res chain seq x y z
N MET A 1 3.02 -19.48 -21.24
CA MET A 1 2.05 -19.61 -20.13
C MET A 1 1.27 -18.31 -20.04
N SER A 2 0.21 -18.21 -20.85
CA SER A 2 -0.54 -17.00 -21.15
C SER A 2 -1.23 -16.39 -19.92
N THR A 3 -0.78 -15.20 -19.53
CA THR A 3 -1.60 -14.01 -19.25
C THR A 3 -3.11 -14.24 -19.11
N LEU A 4 -3.53 -14.95 -18.06
CA LEU A 4 -4.88 -14.76 -17.55
C LEU A 4 -4.84 -13.40 -16.85
N ASN A 5 -5.25 -12.35 -17.57
CA ASN A 5 -5.58 -11.05 -17.00
C ASN A 5 -6.59 -11.28 -15.86
N LYS A 6 -6.09 -11.52 -14.64
CA LYS A 6 -6.90 -11.48 -13.43
C LYS A 6 -7.34 -10.04 -13.28
N LYS A 7 -8.42 -9.67 -13.96
CA LYS A 7 -9.12 -8.41 -13.69
C LYS A 7 -9.66 -8.54 -12.29
N LEU A 8 -8.98 -7.89 -11.36
CA LEU A 8 -9.41 -7.77 -9.98
C LEU A 8 -10.23 -6.50 -9.85
N THR A 9 -11.32 -6.56 -9.12
CA THR A 9 -12.18 -5.42 -8.85
C THR A 9 -12.67 -5.48 -7.41
N SER A 10 -12.80 -4.31 -6.80
CA SER A 10 -13.35 -4.21 -5.45
C SER A 10 -14.86 -4.36 -5.47
N PHE A 11 -15.42 -5.00 -4.44
CA PHE A 11 -16.85 -5.07 -4.21
C PHE A 11 -17.16 -4.66 -2.78
N PHE A 12 -18.37 -4.14 -2.55
CA PHE A 12 -18.82 -3.69 -1.24
C PHE A 12 -19.97 -4.57 -0.74
N LYS A 13 -19.86 -5.11 0.47
CA LYS A 13 -20.87 -5.97 1.10
C LYS A 13 -20.86 -5.75 2.60
N ASN A 14 -22.04 -5.59 3.20
CA ASN A 14 -22.24 -5.47 4.66
C ASN A 14 -21.34 -4.40 5.30
N GLY A 15 -21.19 -3.23 4.67
CA GLY A 15 -20.38 -2.14 5.21
C GLY A 15 -18.87 -2.25 4.94
N HIS A 16 -18.41 -3.30 4.27
CA HIS A 16 -16.99 -3.59 4.09
C HIS A 16 -16.63 -3.87 2.62
N TRP A 17 -15.37 -3.65 2.28
CA TRP A 17 -14.79 -3.88 0.97
C TRP A 17 -14.04 -5.21 0.90
N GLY A 18 -14.20 -5.91 -0.23
CA GLY A 18 -13.43 -7.09 -0.61
C GLY A 18 -12.98 -7.00 -2.08
N ILE A 19 -12.28 -8.03 -2.56
CA ILE A 19 -11.82 -8.15 -3.96
C ILE A 19 -12.41 -9.40 -4.58
N VAL A 20 -12.90 -9.26 -5.81
CA VAL A 20 -13.41 -10.34 -6.65
C VAL A 20 -12.61 -10.38 -7.96
N ASN A 21 -12.49 -11.56 -8.56
CA ASN A 21 -11.93 -11.70 -9.90
C ASN A 21 -13.02 -11.65 -11.00
N ALA A 22 -12.62 -11.72 -12.26
CA ALA A 22 -13.53 -11.66 -13.41
C ALA A 22 -14.56 -12.81 -13.45
N GLU A 23 -14.25 -13.95 -12.85
CA GLU A 23 -15.16 -15.10 -12.76
C GLU A 23 -16.12 -15.03 -11.56
N GLY A 24 -16.12 -13.91 -10.81
CA GLY A 24 -16.98 -13.74 -9.64
C GLY A 24 -16.47 -14.45 -8.38
N ARG A 25 -15.25 -15.00 -8.39
CA ARG A 25 -14.64 -15.63 -7.20
C ARG A 25 -14.09 -14.56 -6.27
N ILE A 26 -14.48 -14.64 -5.01
CA ILE A 26 -13.96 -13.77 -3.94
C ILE A 26 -12.49 -14.14 -3.70
N ILE A 27 -11.59 -13.18 -3.93
CA ILE A 27 -10.16 -13.31 -3.61
C ILE A 27 -9.89 -12.80 -2.20
N ILE A 28 -10.39 -11.61 -1.89
CA ILE A 28 -10.32 -11.02 -0.55
C ILE A 28 -11.76 -10.86 -0.03
N PRO A 29 -12.11 -11.43 1.13
CA PRO A 29 -13.44 -11.28 1.70
C PRO A 29 -13.75 -9.81 2.03
N ALA A 30 -15.04 -9.45 2.02
CA ALA A 30 -15.48 -8.13 2.40
C ALA A 30 -15.41 -7.94 3.93
N CYS A 31 -14.22 -7.60 4.43
CA CYS A 31 -13.95 -7.40 5.86
C CYS A 31 -13.04 -6.20 6.17
N TYR A 32 -12.79 -5.35 5.17
CA TYR A 32 -11.95 -4.15 5.30
C TYR A 32 -12.77 -2.87 5.15
N ASP A 33 -12.43 -1.83 5.91
CA ASP A 33 -13.11 -0.53 5.85
C ASP A 33 -12.82 0.21 4.54
N ALA A 34 -11.67 -0.06 3.92
CA ALA A 34 -11.29 0.49 2.63
C ALA A 34 -10.24 -0.40 1.95
N ILE A 35 -10.21 -0.35 0.61
CA ILE A 35 -9.13 -0.89 -0.20
C ILE A 35 -8.66 0.24 -1.12
N LEU A 36 -7.39 0.62 -1.03
CA LEU A 36 -6.84 1.73 -1.81
C LEU A 36 -6.46 1.29 -3.24
N GLY A 37 -5.94 0.08 -3.37
CA GLY A 37 -5.46 -0.45 -4.64
C GLY A 37 -4.66 -1.73 -4.43
N PHE A 38 -4.16 -2.25 -5.55
CA PHE A 38 -3.29 -3.42 -5.56
C PHE A 38 -2.11 -3.23 -6.50
N ASP A 39 -1.04 -3.97 -6.23
CA ASP A 39 0.14 -4.02 -7.07
C ASP A 39 0.69 -5.45 -7.13
N TYR A 40 1.36 -5.82 -8.22
CA TYR A 40 1.97 -7.13 -8.36
C TYR A 40 3.43 -7.08 -7.86
N ASN A 41 3.77 -7.93 -6.90
CA ASN A 41 5.14 -8.12 -6.45
C ASN A 41 5.80 -9.20 -7.31
N GLU A 42 6.60 -8.79 -8.28
CA GLU A 42 7.30 -9.71 -9.18
C GLU A 42 8.25 -10.65 -8.44
N SER A 43 8.96 -10.17 -7.43
CA SER A 43 9.93 -10.98 -6.67
C SER A 43 9.26 -12.06 -5.81
N ALA A 44 8.04 -11.79 -5.31
CA ALA A 44 7.30 -12.73 -4.49
C ALA A 44 6.24 -13.53 -5.28
N HIS A 45 5.96 -13.14 -6.52
CA HIS A 45 4.86 -13.64 -7.36
C HIS A 45 3.48 -13.57 -6.67
N LEU A 46 3.23 -12.46 -5.97
CA LEU A 46 1.99 -12.21 -5.23
C LEU A 46 1.40 -10.83 -5.58
N PHE A 47 0.07 -10.75 -5.65
CA PHE A 47 -0.64 -9.48 -5.56
C PHE A 47 -0.65 -9.00 -4.12
N LEU A 48 -0.36 -7.71 -3.95
CA LEU A 48 -0.41 -6.99 -2.68
C LEU A 48 -1.56 -6.00 -2.71
N PHE A 49 -2.30 -5.91 -1.62
CA PHE A 49 -3.46 -5.03 -1.48
C PHE A 49 -3.27 -4.11 -0.30
N SER A 50 -3.32 -2.79 -0.55
CA SER A 50 -3.32 -1.79 0.52
C SER A 50 -4.74 -1.68 1.08
N VAL A 51 -4.93 -2.15 2.31
CA VAL A 51 -6.25 -2.28 2.94
C VAL A 51 -6.28 -1.57 4.29
N LYS A 52 -7.47 -1.09 4.66
CA LYS A 52 -7.72 -0.38 5.92
C LYS A 52 -8.55 -1.23 6.86
N LYS A 53 -8.14 -1.29 8.12
CA LYS A 53 -8.89 -1.88 9.23
C LYS A 53 -8.95 -0.90 10.40
N GLY A 54 -10.14 -0.51 10.81
CA GLY A 54 -10.39 0.62 11.70
C GLY A 54 -9.78 1.91 11.16
N LYS A 55 -8.83 2.47 11.92
CA LYS A 55 -8.14 3.73 11.57
C LYS A 55 -6.81 3.53 10.85
N LEU A 56 -6.34 2.28 10.70
CA LEU A 56 -4.99 1.98 10.27
C LEU A 56 -4.98 1.22 8.95
N TRP A 57 -3.95 1.49 8.17
CA TRP A 57 -3.63 0.84 6.91
C TRP A 57 -2.54 -0.21 7.11
N GLY A 58 -2.67 -1.30 6.38
CA GLY A 58 -1.67 -2.35 6.22
C GLY A 58 -1.67 -2.85 4.78
N VAL A 59 -0.84 -3.85 4.50
CA VAL A 59 -0.78 -4.51 3.19
C VAL A 59 -0.93 -6.01 3.39
N ILE A 60 -1.84 -6.60 2.64
CA ILE A 60 -2.06 -8.05 2.62
C ILE A 60 -1.71 -8.62 1.25
N ASP A 61 -1.44 -9.91 1.18
CA ASP A 61 -1.38 -10.62 -0.10
C ASP A 61 -2.76 -11.13 -0.55
N GLN A 62 -2.81 -11.77 -1.72
CA GLN A 62 -4.01 -12.42 -2.27
C GLN A 62 -4.57 -13.59 -1.45
N ASN A 63 -3.83 -14.08 -0.46
CA ASN A 63 -4.25 -15.11 0.50
C ASN A 63 -4.72 -14.48 1.82
N SER A 64 -4.84 -13.16 1.88
CA SER A 64 -5.14 -12.38 3.09
C SER A 64 -4.06 -12.46 4.18
N ALA A 65 -2.84 -12.89 3.84
CA ALA A 65 -1.71 -12.85 4.75
C ALA A 65 -1.22 -11.41 4.91
N VAL A 66 -1.00 -10.97 6.15
CA VAL A 66 -0.51 -9.62 6.44
C VAL A 66 0.99 -9.54 6.12
N ILE A 67 1.33 -8.80 5.06
CA ILE A 67 2.72 -8.52 4.66
C ILE A 67 3.24 -7.29 5.39
N ILE A 68 2.41 -6.25 5.50
CA ILE A 68 2.73 -5.02 6.24
C ILE A 68 1.66 -4.81 7.32
N PRO A 69 2.04 -4.77 8.61
CA PRO A 69 1.09 -4.62 9.71
C PRO A 69 0.23 -3.36 9.63
N PHE A 70 -1.01 -3.46 10.12
CA PHE A 70 -1.95 -2.34 10.28
C PHE A 70 -1.42 -1.33 11.31
N SER A 71 -0.54 -0.44 10.85
CA SER A 71 0.25 0.44 11.73
C SER A 71 0.34 1.88 11.22
N TYR A 72 -0.20 2.16 10.02
CA TYR A 72 -0.07 3.44 9.37
C TYR A 72 -1.39 4.20 9.31
N GLN A 73 -1.38 5.48 9.64
CA GLN A 73 -2.55 6.36 9.53
C GLN A 73 -2.91 6.67 8.07
N LYS A 74 -1.90 6.67 7.19
CA LYS A 74 -2.05 6.80 5.73
C LYS A 74 -1.02 5.92 5.03
N ILE A 75 -1.36 5.43 3.85
CA ILE A 75 -0.46 4.75 2.92
C ILE A 75 -0.71 5.28 1.50
N GLY A 76 0.36 5.44 0.73
CA GLY A 76 0.29 5.75 -0.70
C GLY A 76 0.11 4.51 -1.55
N VAL A 77 -0.15 4.71 -2.84
CA VAL A 77 -0.14 3.61 -3.82
C VAL A 77 1.31 3.20 -4.07
N PHE A 78 1.56 1.89 -4.25
CA PHE A 78 2.87 1.42 -4.67
C PHE A 78 3.22 1.92 -6.07
N SER A 79 4.44 2.42 -6.22
CA SER A 79 5.04 2.79 -7.49
C SER A 79 6.51 2.44 -7.44
N LYS A 80 7.05 1.82 -8.50
CA LYS A 80 8.46 1.36 -8.56
C LYS A 80 8.91 0.61 -7.28
N ASN A 81 8.05 -0.28 -6.78
CA ASN A 81 8.27 -1.12 -5.59
C ASN A 81 8.32 -0.41 -4.24
N MET A 82 7.93 0.86 -4.15
CA MET A 82 7.86 1.62 -2.89
C MET A 82 6.58 2.42 -2.75
N CYS A 83 6.24 2.83 -1.53
CA CYS A 83 5.14 3.76 -1.27
C CYS A 83 5.45 4.61 -0.03
N SER A 84 4.79 5.76 0.09
CA SER A 84 4.85 6.57 1.31
C SER A 84 3.89 6.04 2.37
N VAL A 85 4.30 6.13 3.63
CA VAL A 85 3.48 5.78 4.79
C VAL A 85 3.51 6.90 5.82
N CYS A 86 2.41 7.09 6.52
CA CYS A 86 2.28 8.08 7.59
C CYS A 86 2.02 7.42 8.93
N ARG A 87 2.79 7.80 9.95
CA ARG A 87 2.56 7.47 11.36
C ARG A 87 2.89 8.68 12.21
N ASP A 88 2.06 8.97 13.20
CA ASP A 88 2.21 10.12 14.10
C ASP A 88 2.44 11.45 13.38
N LYS A 89 1.66 11.70 12.31
CA LYS A 89 1.77 12.89 11.45
C LYS A 89 3.13 13.10 10.78
N LYS A 90 3.97 12.07 10.73
CA LYS A 90 5.24 12.05 10.00
C LYS A 90 5.22 10.99 8.91
N TRP A 91 6.08 11.13 7.93
CA TRP A 91 6.15 10.32 6.73
C TRP A 91 7.47 9.57 6.61
N ASN A 92 7.39 8.37 6.03
CA ASN A 92 8.53 7.59 5.58
C ASN A 92 8.17 6.93 4.24
N ILE A 93 9.13 6.29 3.60
CA ILE A 93 8.94 5.46 2.41
C ILE A 93 9.22 4.01 2.82
N ILE A 94 8.37 3.08 2.41
CA ILE A 94 8.61 1.65 2.58
C ILE A 94 8.67 0.94 1.24
N ASN A 95 9.39 -0.18 1.18
CA ASN A 95 9.29 -1.10 0.05
C ASN A 95 8.13 -2.09 0.22
N LYS A 96 7.93 -2.98 -0.78
CA LYS A 96 6.89 -4.03 -0.77
C LYS A 96 7.02 -5.06 0.36
N LYS A 97 8.16 -5.13 1.06
CA LYS A 97 8.37 -5.97 2.26
C LYS A 97 8.06 -5.23 3.56
N GLY A 98 7.75 -3.93 3.49
CA GLY A 98 7.52 -3.09 4.66
C GLY A 98 8.78 -2.49 5.28
N GLU A 99 9.95 -2.68 4.66
CA GLU A 99 11.21 -2.13 5.15
C GLU A 99 11.23 -0.61 4.90
N LEU A 100 11.59 0.17 5.94
CA LEU A 100 11.74 1.61 5.84
C LEU A 100 12.97 1.95 4.99
N LEU A 101 12.80 2.84 4.01
CA LEU A 101 13.87 3.29 3.12
C LEU A 101 14.52 4.58 3.59
N LEU A 102 13.89 5.32 4.52
CA LEU A 102 14.50 6.48 5.16
C LEU A 102 14.84 6.16 6.61
N GLU A 103 16.04 6.55 7.03
CA GLU A 103 16.55 6.39 8.40
C GLU A 103 15.69 7.07 9.47
N ARG A 104 14.91 8.08 9.07
CA ARG A 104 14.07 8.88 9.96
C ARG A 104 12.73 9.23 9.32
N TRP A 105 11.79 9.58 10.19
CA TRP A 105 10.46 10.06 9.81
C TRP A 105 10.48 11.58 9.60
N TYR A 106 9.93 12.06 8.48
CA TYR A 106 9.93 13.47 8.07
C TYR A 106 8.56 14.10 8.25
N LYS A 107 8.50 15.43 8.43
CA LYS A 107 7.21 16.13 8.50
C LYS A 107 6.50 16.11 7.15
N GLU A 108 7.27 16.21 6.07
CA GLU A 108 6.76 16.18 4.70
C GLU A 108 7.72 15.42 3.78
N ILE A 109 7.14 14.72 2.81
CA ILE A 109 7.83 14.13 1.66
C ILE A 109 7.10 14.63 0.43
N ILE A 110 7.75 15.51 -0.33
CA ILE A 110 7.19 16.11 -1.55
C ILE A 110 7.74 15.34 -2.74
N TRP A 111 6.83 14.90 -3.61
CA TRP A 111 7.18 14.23 -4.86
C TRP A 111 7.39 15.29 -5.94
N LEU A 112 8.61 15.40 -6.48
CA LEU A 112 8.91 16.35 -7.54
C LEU A 112 8.76 15.72 -8.94
N ASN A 113 9.31 14.52 -9.14
CA ASN A 113 9.21 13.77 -10.39
C ASN A 113 9.57 12.28 -10.15
N HIS A 114 9.72 11.51 -11.23
CA HIS A 114 9.82 10.05 -11.25
C HIS A 114 10.77 9.37 -10.27
N ASN A 115 11.67 10.06 -9.57
CA ASN A 115 12.44 9.53 -8.43
C ASN A 115 12.92 10.61 -7.44
N CYS A 116 12.66 11.90 -7.67
CA CYS A 116 13.15 12.96 -6.79
C CYS A 116 12.15 13.31 -5.69
N TYR A 117 12.61 13.22 -4.45
CA TYR A 117 11.85 13.61 -3.27
C TYR A 117 12.49 14.81 -2.59
N VAL A 118 11.66 15.71 -2.08
CA VAL A 118 12.10 16.71 -1.11
C VAL A 118 11.60 16.29 0.26
N LEU A 119 12.55 16.07 1.16
CA LEU A 119 12.30 15.68 2.53
C LEU A 119 12.42 16.91 3.44
N TYR A 120 11.40 17.18 4.24
CA TYR A 120 11.41 18.28 5.20
C TYR A 120 11.26 17.77 6.64
N ASN A 121 12.23 18.11 7.49
CA ASN A 121 12.22 17.67 8.90
C ASN A 121 11.62 18.73 9.86
N GLY A 122 11.29 19.93 9.36
CA GLY A 122 10.87 21.07 10.19
C GLY A 122 11.85 22.24 10.23
N THR A 123 13.10 22.05 9.79
CA THR A 123 14.13 23.10 9.76
C THR A 123 14.88 23.15 8.44
N GLN A 124 15.03 22.01 7.74
CA GLN A 124 15.83 21.89 6.53
C GLN A 124 15.13 21.00 5.49
N TYR A 125 15.38 21.29 4.21
CA TYR A 125 15.01 20.47 3.07
C TYR A 125 16.21 19.63 2.61
N ARG A 126 15.95 18.39 2.17
CA ARG A 126 16.95 17.51 1.53
C ARG A 126 16.37 16.87 0.27
N LEU A 127 17.15 16.82 -0.80
CA LEU A 127 16.83 16.09 -2.02
C LEU A 127 17.27 14.62 -1.89
N LEU A 128 16.43 13.72 -2.40
CA LEU A 128 16.70 12.28 -2.52
C LEU A 128 16.31 11.79 -3.91
#